data_AF-F3FT89-F1
#
_entry.id   AF-F3FT89-F1
#
_cell.length_a   1.000
_cell.length_b   1.000
_cell.length_c   1.000
_cell.angle_alpha   90.00
_cell.angle_beta   90.00
_cell.angle_gamma   90.00
#
_symmetry.space_group_name_H-M   'P 1'
#
loop_
_entity.id
_entity.type
_entity.pdbx_description
1 polymer ?
#
loop_
_entity_poly.entity_id
_entity_poly.type
_entity_poly.pdbx_seq_one_letter_code
_entity_poly.pdbx_strand_id
1 'polypeptide(L)'
;DYGLLGAALCEKRHFLQAPESPDWPLPQAERNALLEPVGLQTRWGFNALGEVLVQTDAMGNTQAFGMTVAGQLKTAELTLAGAAQTQTLVSEIHYNALDQVEQETAGNGVVSHFQYDPQDSRLGALNAMAADGALLQKLIYSYDPVGNVLVVNDASQPDRYCDNQLIEPISRFEYDTLYQLIEASGREVRNGASHGPALPGLQSLPTDDPCQVSNYTQRYSYDAAGNLLQMRHEGAHDFTRNMHVDPDSNRSMPDDDGDVDFATSFDANGNLLQLVRGQTMSWDV
;
A
#
# COMPACT_ATOMS: atom_id res chain seq x y z
N ASP A 1 -15.68 12.30 26.62
CA ASP A 1 -14.75 13.16 27.38
C ASP A 1 -13.84 13.90 26.43
N TYR A 2 -13.57 15.17 26.72
CA TYR A 2 -12.73 16.03 25.88
C TYR A 2 -11.58 16.61 26.71
N GLY A 3 -10.41 16.73 26.07
CA GLY A 3 -9.25 17.39 26.65
C GLY A 3 -9.38 18.91 26.60
N LEU A 4 -8.42 19.61 27.20
CA LEU A 4 -8.38 21.09 27.27
C LEU A 4 -8.35 21.76 25.89
N LEU A 5 -7.82 21.07 24.88
CA LEU A 5 -7.75 21.54 23.50
C LEU A 5 -8.95 21.10 22.64
N GLY A 6 -9.97 20.49 23.25
CA GLY A 6 -11.18 20.05 22.55
C GLY A 6 -11.05 18.70 21.82
N ALA A 7 -9.90 18.03 21.90
CA ALA A 7 -9.73 16.68 21.38
C ALA A 7 -10.49 15.64 22.23
N ALA A 8 -11.12 14.65 21.58
CA ALA A 8 -11.81 13.58 22.30
C ALA A 8 -10.78 12.70 23.03
N LEU A 9 -10.93 12.56 24.35
CA LEU A 9 -10.13 11.62 25.16
C LEU A 9 -10.63 10.19 25.03
N CYS A 10 -11.88 10.04 24.58
CA CYS A 10 -12.52 8.76 24.40
C CYS A 10 -13.65 8.85 23.38
N GLU A 11 -13.70 7.89 22.48
CA GLU A 11 -14.80 7.62 21.56
C GLU A 11 -15.32 6.20 21.83
N LYS A 12 -16.64 6.02 21.74
CA LYS A 12 -17.26 4.70 21.77
C LYS A 12 -18.14 4.53 20.55
N ARG A 13 -17.83 3.55 19.72
CA ARG A 13 -18.55 3.22 18.50
C ARG A 13 -19.41 1.99 18.70
N HIS A 14 -20.61 2.02 18.17
CA HIS A 14 -21.50 0.87 18.07
C HIS A 14 -21.82 0.66 16.59
N PHE A 15 -21.80 -0.58 16.14
CA PHE A 15 -22.30 -0.93 14.81
C PHE A 15 -23.77 -1.31 14.88
N LEU A 16 -24.43 -1.33 13.73
CA LEU A 16 -25.76 -1.90 13.61
C LEU A 16 -25.68 -3.42 13.74
N GLN A 17 -26.72 -4.02 14.30
CA GLN A 17 -26.84 -5.48 14.34
C GLN A 17 -27.01 -6.11 12.96
N ALA A 18 -27.43 -5.31 11.98
CA ALA A 18 -27.67 -5.73 10.61
C ALA A 18 -26.92 -4.78 9.65
N PRO A 19 -26.40 -5.28 8.51
CA PRO A 19 -25.53 -4.50 7.62
C PRO A 19 -26.29 -3.45 6.80
N GLU A 20 -27.62 -3.45 6.81
CA GLU A 20 -28.43 -2.50 6.06
C GLU A 20 -28.40 -1.10 6.68
N SER A 21 -28.49 -0.08 5.82
CA SER A 21 -28.64 1.31 6.26
C SER A 21 -29.89 1.46 7.14
N PRO A 22 -29.76 2.05 8.34
CA PRO A 22 -30.87 2.15 9.26
C PRO A 22 -31.75 3.35 8.90
N ASP A 23 -33.06 3.17 8.99
CA ASP A 23 -33.98 4.29 9.13
C ASP A 23 -34.05 4.67 10.60
N TRP A 24 -33.31 5.71 11.01
CA TRP A 24 -33.13 6.04 12.42
C TRP A 24 -34.44 6.49 13.09
N PRO A 25 -35.05 5.68 13.97
CA PRO A 25 -36.30 6.06 14.60
C PRO A 25 -36.09 7.27 15.53
N LEU A 26 -37.10 8.15 15.65
CA LEU A 26 -37.00 9.32 16.54
C LEU A 26 -36.74 8.91 18.01
N PRO A 27 -37.43 7.89 18.58
CA PRO A 27 -37.18 7.44 19.94
C PRO A 27 -35.77 6.85 20.11
N GLN A 28 -35.05 7.34 21.12
CA GLN A 28 -33.68 6.88 21.40
C GLN A 28 -33.60 5.39 21.78
N ALA A 29 -34.60 4.87 22.49
CA ALA A 29 -34.63 3.46 22.88
C ALA A 29 -34.70 2.54 21.66
N GLU A 30 -35.47 2.93 20.64
CA GLU A 30 -35.58 2.19 19.39
C GLU A 30 -34.30 2.29 18.56
N ARG A 31 -33.62 3.44 18.54
CA ARG A 31 -32.27 3.57 17.92
C ARG A 31 -31.26 2.64 18.58
N ASN A 32 -31.22 2.62 19.91
CA ASN A 32 -30.30 1.77 20.66
C ASN A 32 -30.58 0.27 20.42
N ALA A 33 -31.83 -0.10 20.15
CA ALA A 33 -32.20 -1.48 19.84
C ALA A 33 -31.65 -1.97 18.50
N LEU A 34 -31.34 -1.05 17.56
CA LEU A 34 -30.69 -1.37 16.28
C LEU A 34 -29.19 -1.61 16.41
N LEU A 35 -28.57 -1.18 17.52
CA LEU A 35 -27.13 -1.20 17.72
C LEU A 35 -26.67 -2.47 18.42
N GLU A 36 -25.43 -2.89 18.14
CA GLU A 36 -24.75 -3.91 18.91
C GLU A 36 -24.62 -3.48 20.38
N PRO A 37 -24.81 -4.42 21.33
CA PRO A 37 -24.84 -4.07 22.76
C PRO A 37 -23.45 -3.68 23.30
N VAL A 38 -22.39 -4.22 22.70
CA VAL A 38 -21.01 -3.93 23.08
C VAL A 38 -20.48 -2.84 22.16
N GLY A 39 -20.22 -1.66 22.72
CA GLY A 39 -19.55 -0.61 21.96
C GLY A 39 -18.04 -0.74 22.07
N LEU A 40 -17.38 -0.55 20.94
CA LEU A 40 -15.94 -0.53 20.77
C LEU A 40 -15.42 0.83 21.24
N GLN A 41 -14.61 0.84 22.30
CA GLN A 41 -14.15 2.07 22.93
C GLN A 41 -12.67 2.32 22.63
N THR A 42 -12.34 3.46 22.05
CA THR A 42 -10.95 3.91 21.90
C THR A 42 -10.69 5.08 22.84
N ARG A 43 -9.49 5.11 23.43
CA ARG A 43 -9.07 6.15 24.37
C ARG A 43 -7.75 6.75 23.92
N TRP A 44 -7.56 8.04 24.21
CA TRP A 44 -6.35 8.78 23.86
C TRP A 44 -5.85 9.60 25.04
N GLY A 45 -4.52 9.69 25.15
CA GLY A 45 -3.80 10.63 25.97
C GLY A 45 -2.99 11.56 25.09
N PHE A 46 -2.99 12.85 25.40
CA PHE A 46 -2.36 13.89 24.60
C PHE A 46 -1.32 14.67 25.41
N ASN A 47 -0.35 15.28 24.73
CA ASN A 47 0.49 16.31 25.33
C ASN A 47 -0.21 17.69 25.33
N ALA A 48 0.47 18.71 25.86
CA ALA A 48 -0.07 20.06 25.96
C ALA A 48 -0.24 20.79 24.61
N LEU A 49 0.34 20.26 23.53
CA LEU A 49 0.17 20.75 22.16
C LEU A 49 -0.95 20.01 21.41
N GLY A 50 -1.53 18.97 22.00
CA GLY A 50 -2.61 18.17 21.40
C GLY A 50 -2.13 16.99 20.57
N GLU A 51 -0.85 16.64 20.64
CA GLU A 51 -0.29 15.45 19.97
C GLU A 51 -0.59 14.20 20.81
N VAL A 52 -0.92 13.09 20.15
CA VAL A 52 -1.23 11.81 20.82
C VAL A 52 0.05 11.22 21.40
N LEU A 53 0.05 10.98 22.71
CA LEU A 53 1.11 10.27 23.43
C LEU A 53 0.75 8.82 23.73
N VAL A 54 -0.54 8.51 23.90
CA VAL A 54 -1.02 7.17 24.21
C VAL A 54 -2.35 6.93 23.50
N GLN A 55 -2.53 5.75 22.93
CA GLN A 55 -3.82 5.30 22.39
C GLN A 55 -4.13 3.88 22.87
N THR A 56 -5.31 3.67 23.44
CA THR A 56 -5.80 2.32 23.78
C THR A 56 -6.95 1.96 22.84
N ASP A 57 -6.81 0.84 22.14
CA ASP A 57 -7.83 0.34 21.22
C ASP A 57 -9.03 -0.31 21.95
N ALA A 58 -10.04 -0.72 21.17
CA ALA A 58 -11.25 -1.33 21.70
C ALA A 58 -11.04 -2.65 22.44
N MET A 59 -9.92 -3.33 22.19
CA MET A 59 -9.56 -4.60 22.80
C MET A 59 -8.58 -4.44 23.96
N GLY A 60 -8.21 -3.19 24.31
CA GLY A 60 -7.33 -2.88 25.43
C GLY A 60 -5.84 -2.91 25.09
N ASN A 61 -5.45 -3.06 23.83
CA ASN A 61 -4.05 -2.91 23.44
C ASN A 61 -3.70 -1.42 23.47
N THR A 62 -2.56 -1.08 24.05
CA THR A 62 -2.13 0.31 24.26
C THR A 62 -0.87 0.60 23.50
N GLN A 63 -0.90 1.61 22.64
CA GLN A 63 0.26 2.19 21.97
C GLN A 63 0.73 3.42 22.73
N ALA A 64 2.04 3.61 22.86
CA ALA A 64 2.65 4.80 23.43
C ALA A 64 3.67 5.41 22.47
N PHE A 65 3.70 6.73 22.39
CA PHE A 65 4.50 7.50 21.45
C PHE A 65 5.42 8.47 22.19
N GLY A 66 6.71 8.38 21.92
CA GLY A 66 7.70 9.36 22.38
C GLY A 66 7.98 10.39 21.30
N MET A 67 8.15 11.65 21.67
CA MET A 67 8.43 12.74 20.74
C MET A 67 9.87 13.26 20.92
N THR A 68 10.43 13.82 19.85
CA THR A 68 11.65 14.62 19.90
C THR A 68 11.36 15.99 20.55
N VAL A 69 12.39 16.75 20.86
CA VAL A 69 12.23 18.14 21.34
C VAL A 69 11.57 19.06 20.29
N ALA A 70 11.61 18.67 19.02
CA ALA A 70 10.98 19.39 17.91
C ALA A 70 9.51 18.96 17.68
N GLY A 71 8.97 18.00 18.46
CA GLY A 71 7.60 17.50 18.32
C GLY A 71 7.45 16.37 17.29
N GLN A 72 8.53 15.85 16.73
CA GLN A 72 8.48 14.74 15.76
C GLN A 72 8.39 13.39 16.50
N LEU A 73 7.79 12.38 15.89
CA LEU A 73 7.75 11.03 16.45
C LEU A 73 9.17 10.47 16.61
N LYS A 74 9.53 9.99 17.80
CA LYS A 74 10.83 9.38 18.09
C LYS A 74 10.72 7.89 18.38
N THR A 75 9.73 7.47 19.15
CA THR A 75 9.57 6.08 19.59
C THR A 75 8.11 5.66 19.53
N ALA A 76 7.88 4.37 19.30
CA ALA A 76 6.57 3.76 19.34
C ALA A 76 6.64 2.42 20.08
N GLU A 77 5.72 2.22 21.01
CA GLU A 77 5.65 1.04 21.87
C GLU A 77 4.24 0.47 21.89
N LEU A 78 4.11 -0.83 22.15
CA LEU A 78 2.85 -1.56 22.23
C LEU A 78 2.80 -2.44 23.47
N THR A 79 1.77 -2.25 24.30
CA THR A 79 1.40 -3.17 25.37
C THR A 79 0.11 -3.88 24.97
N LEU A 80 0.19 -5.18 24.68
CA LEU A 80 -0.99 -5.99 24.39
C LEU A 80 -1.88 -6.12 25.64
N ALA A 81 -3.19 -6.26 25.42
CA ALA A 81 -4.14 -6.44 26.52
C ALA A 81 -3.77 -7.64 27.40
N GLY A 82 -3.59 -7.41 28.70
CA GLY A 82 -3.21 -8.45 29.67
C GLY A 82 -1.73 -8.85 29.65
N ALA A 83 -0.91 -8.29 28.75
CA ALA A 83 0.53 -8.49 28.77
C ALA A 83 1.19 -7.66 29.88
N ALA A 84 2.15 -8.25 30.58
CA ALA A 84 2.94 -7.54 31.60
C ALA A 84 4.09 -6.73 31.00
N GLN A 85 4.50 -7.05 29.77
CA GLN A 85 5.64 -6.43 29.10
C GLN A 85 5.18 -5.60 27.91
N THR A 86 5.77 -4.41 27.80
CA THR A 86 5.66 -3.54 26.64
C THR A 86 6.65 -3.99 25.57
N GLN A 87 6.20 -4.04 24.33
CA GLN A 87 7.01 -4.33 23.14
C GLN A 87 7.39 -3.02 22.47
N THR A 88 8.68 -2.83 22.20
CA THR A 88 9.12 -1.72 21.35
C THR A 88 8.75 -2.04 19.90
N LEU A 89 8.07 -1.11 19.22
CA LEU A 89 7.80 -1.19 17.79
C LEU A 89 8.85 -0.38 17.01
N VAL A 90 9.15 0.83 17.49
CA VAL A 90 10.19 1.72 16.98
C VAL A 90 10.97 2.28 18.16
N SER A 91 12.28 2.07 18.15
CA SER A 91 13.17 2.49 19.23
C SER A 91 13.76 3.88 19.03
N GLU A 92 13.92 4.31 17.76
CA GLU A 92 14.42 5.64 17.43
C GLU A 92 14.10 6.03 15.99
N ILE A 93 13.83 7.32 15.77
CA ILE A 93 13.74 7.96 14.45
C ILE A 93 14.58 9.23 14.46
N HIS A 94 15.40 9.42 13.43
CA HIS A 94 16.18 10.64 13.18
C HIS A 94 15.69 11.32 11.91
N TYR A 95 15.69 12.66 11.93
CA TYR A 95 15.18 13.50 10.86
C TYR A 95 16.23 14.47 10.37
N ASN A 96 16.18 14.80 9.07
CA ASN A 96 16.95 15.89 8.51
C ASN A 96 16.31 17.26 8.82
N ALA A 97 16.97 18.32 8.37
CA ALA A 97 16.50 19.70 8.55
C ALA A 97 15.20 20.05 7.79
N LEU A 98 14.71 19.16 6.92
CA LEU A 98 13.46 19.29 6.17
C LEU A 98 12.35 18.38 6.73
N ASP A 99 12.51 17.89 7.97
CA ASP A 99 11.59 16.97 8.63
C ASP A 99 11.40 15.62 7.91
N GLN A 100 12.34 15.22 7.06
CA GLN A 100 12.33 13.90 6.41
C GLN A 100 13.09 12.90 7.29
N VAL A 101 12.56 11.68 7.45
CA VAL A 101 13.23 10.60 8.18
C VAL A 101 14.52 10.22 7.47
N GLU A 102 15.68 10.29 8.15
CA GLU A 102 16.99 9.83 7.65
C GLU A 102 17.37 8.46 8.19
N GLN A 103 16.86 8.10 9.37
CA GLN A 103 17.09 6.80 9.99
C GLN A 103 15.90 6.40 10.86
N GLU A 104 15.54 5.12 10.80
CA GLU A 104 14.56 4.49 11.69
C GLU A 104 15.13 3.17 12.23
N THR A 105 15.05 2.97 13.55
CA THR A 105 15.43 1.70 14.18
C THR A 105 14.18 1.01 14.74
N ALA A 106 13.75 -0.05 14.08
CA ALA A 106 12.63 -0.87 14.50
C ALA A 106 12.93 -1.65 15.79
N GLY A 107 11.90 -2.09 16.51
CA GLY A 107 12.04 -2.83 17.77
C GLY A 107 12.66 -4.23 17.63
N ASN A 108 12.69 -4.78 16.42
CA ASN A 108 13.44 -6.01 16.10
C ASN A 108 14.94 -5.73 15.82
N GLY A 109 15.39 -4.47 15.95
CA GLY A 109 16.76 -4.03 15.73
C GLY A 109 17.12 -3.80 14.26
N VAL A 110 16.17 -3.91 13.32
CA VAL A 110 16.40 -3.50 11.93
C VAL A 110 16.57 -1.98 11.88
N VAL A 111 17.66 -1.54 11.25
CA VAL A 111 17.94 -0.12 11.02
C VAL A 111 17.73 0.18 9.55
N SER A 112 16.83 1.11 9.25
CA SER A 112 16.62 1.65 7.91
C SER A 112 17.26 3.03 7.79
N HIS A 113 18.01 3.29 6.72
CA HIS A 113 18.49 4.64 6.40
C HIS A 113 17.96 5.13 5.07
N PHE A 114 17.57 6.40 5.05
CA PHE A 114 17.02 7.10 3.91
C PHE A 114 17.98 8.20 3.50
N GLN A 115 18.44 8.15 2.26
CA GLN A 115 19.39 9.10 1.72
C GLN A 115 18.70 9.95 0.68
N TYR A 116 18.58 11.25 0.95
CA TYR A 116 17.97 12.22 0.05
C TYR A 116 19.02 12.98 -0.75
N ASP A 117 18.68 13.32 -1.99
CA ASP A 117 19.50 14.21 -2.80
C ASP A 117 19.46 15.64 -2.20
N PRO A 118 20.61 16.29 -1.97
CA PRO A 118 20.65 17.60 -1.31
C PRO A 118 20.16 18.76 -2.18
N GLN A 119 19.99 18.57 -3.49
CA GLN A 119 19.54 19.60 -4.43
C GLN A 119 18.02 19.61 -4.58
N ASP A 120 17.37 18.45 -4.62
CA ASP A 120 15.93 18.32 -4.85
C ASP A 120 15.16 17.60 -3.74
N SER A 121 15.85 17.11 -2.70
CA SER A 121 15.28 16.42 -1.53
C SER A 121 14.54 15.13 -1.84
N ARG A 122 14.73 14.55 -3.04
CA ARG A 122 14.16 13.24 -3.41
C ARG A 122 14.97 12.10 -2.81
N LEU A 123 14.31 10.98 -2.50
CA LEU A 123 14.96 9.79 -1.97
C LEU A 123 15.85 9.13 -3.03
N GLY A 124 17.16 9.21 -2.89
CA GLY A 124 18.13 8.57 -3.79
C GLY A 124 18.44 7.13 -3.40
N ALA A 125 18.42 6.80 -2.11
CA ALA A 125 18.61 5.42 -1.65
C ALA A 125 17.89 5.11 -0.34
N LEU A 126 17.43 3.86 -0.22
CA LEU A 126 16.90 3.27 1.00
C LEU A 126 17.68 2.00 1.31
N ASN A 127 18.29 1.91 2.49
CA ASN A 127 18.91 0.69 2.97
C ASN A 127 18.21 0.18 4.24
N ALA A 128 18.19 -1.13 4.42
CA ALA A 128 17.73 -1.78 5.64
C ALA A 128 18.74 -2.84 6.05
N MET A 129 19.21 -2.77 7.29
CA MET A 129 20.18 -3.70 7.88
C MET A 129 19.55 -4.38 9.09
N ALA A 130 19.71 -5.69 9.20
CA ALA A 130 19.33 -6.45 10.38
C ALA A 130 20.18 -6.06 11.59
N ALA A 131 19.73 -6.45 12.79
CA ALA A 131 20.42 -6.18 14.04
C ALA A 131 21.85 -6.75 14.10
N ASP A 132 22.13 -7.82 13.34
CA ASP A 132 23.46 -8.44 13.22
C ASP A 132 24.33 -7.80 12.12
N GLY A 133 23.83 -6.76 11.45
CA GLY A 133 24.50 -6.06 10.35
C GLY A 133 24.27 -6.66 8.97
N ALA A 134 23.47 -7.73 8.83
CA ALA A 134 23.15 -8.29 7.52
C ALA A 134 22.32 -7.31 6.70
N LEU A 135 22.73 -7.06 5.45
CA LEU A 135 21.98 -6.21 4.52
C LEU A 135 20.71 -6.95 4.07
N LEU A 136 19.54 -6.41 4.43
CA LEU A 136 18.24 -6.96 4.05
C LEU A 136 17.74 -6.38 2.73
N GLN A 137 17.95 -5.08 2.53
CA GLN A 137 17.50 -4.36 1.34
C GLN A 137 18.42 -3.18 1.05
N LYS A 138 18.63 -2.88 -0.24
CA LYS A 138 19.32 -1.66 -0.67
C LYS A 138 18.74 -1.15 -2.00
N LEU A 139 17.71 -0.32 -1.93
CA LEU A 139 17.10 0.29 -3.10
C LEU A 139 17.82 1.58 -3.46
N ILE A 140 18.18 1.74 -4.74
CA ILE A 140 18.77 2.95 -5.31
C ILE A 140 17.86 3.44 -6.42
N TYR A 141 17.45 4.71 -6.33
CA TYR A 141 16.49 5.33 -7.23
C TYR A 141 17.21 6.28 -8.20
N SER A 142 16.74 6.33 -9.43
CA SER A 142 17.04 7.42 -10.35
C SER A 142 15.76 8.04 -10.87
N TYR A 143 15.83 9.33 -11.19
CA TYR A 143 14.70 10.13 -11.62
C TYR A 143 15.03 10.87 -12.91
N ASP A 144 14.01 11.16 -13.70
CA ASP A 144 14.11 12.21 -14.71
C ASP A 144 14.07 13.61 -14.04
N PRO A 145 14.32 14.71 -14.77
CA PRO A 145 14.33 16.05 -14.18
C PRO A 145 13.01 16.45 -13.51
N VAL A 146 11.86 15.95 -13.97
CA VAL A 146 10.55 16.30 -13.40
C VAL A 146 10.17 15.42 -12.20
N GLY A 147 10.84 14.29 -12.03
CA GLY A 147 10.73 13.42 -10.85
C GLY A 147 10.09 12.07 -11.12
N ASN A 148 9.91 11.66 -12.37
CA ASN A 148 9.47 10.30 -12.66
C ASN A 148 10.59 9.31 -12.34
N VAL A 149 10.28 8.22 -11.65
CA VAL A 149 11.27 7.18 -11.29
C VAL A 149 11.67 6.42 -12.55
N LEU A 150 12.92 6.51 -12.97
CA LEU A 150 13.42 5.80 -14.15
C LEU A 150 13.98 4.42 -13.81
N VAL A 151 14.61 4.29 -12.65
CA VAL A 151 15.27 3.06 -12.23
C VAL A 151 15.09 2.84 -10.74
N VAL A 152 14.84 1.59 -10.35
CA VAL A 152 14.97 1.10 -8.98
C VAL A 152 15.91 -0.11 -8.99
N ASN A 153 17.08 0.03 -8.38
CA ASN A 153 18.07 -1.05 -8.26
C ASN A 153 18.10 -1.57 -6.82
N ASP A 154 17.77 -2.84 -6.62
CA ASP A 154 17.93 -3.53 -5.34
C ASP A 154 19.32 -4.17 -5.20
N ALA A 155 20.29 -3.36 -4.82
CA ALA A 155 21.69 -3.73 -4.66
C ALA A 155 21.98 -4.68 -3.47
N SER A 156 20.96 -5.15 -2.74
CA SER A 156 21.12 -6.26 -1.79
C SER A 156 21.04 -7.63 -2.47
N GLN A 157 20.52 -7.68 -3.70
CA GLN A 157 20.33 -8.91 -4.45
C GLN A 157 21.44 -9.09 -5.49
N PRO A 158 21.90 -10.31 -5.74
CA PRO A 158 22.90 -10.57 -6.76
C PRO A 158 22.26 -10.62 -8.15
N ASP A 159 23.07 -10.31 -9.16
CA ASP A 159 22.79 -10.67 -10.54
C ASP A 159 22.68 -12.20 -10.67
N ARG A 160 21.79 -12.66 -11.55
CA ARG A 160 21.60 -14.09 -11.82
C ARG A 160 21.73 -14.38 -13.31
N TYR A 161 22.22 -15.57 -13.62
CA TYR A 161 22.33 -16.05 -15.00
C TYR A 161 21.50 -17.31 -15.14
N CYS A 162 20.36 -17.21 -15.82
CA CYS A 162 19.39 -18.29 -15.97
C CYS A 162 18.93 -18.35 -17.42
N ASP A 163 18.86 -19.55 -18.01
CA ASP A 163 18.48 -19.78 -19.41
C ASP A 163 19.25 -18.88 -20.41
N ASN A 164 20.55 -18.66 -20.16
CA ASN A 164 21.43 -17.76 -20.92
C ASN A 164 20.99 -16.28 -20.93
N GLN A 165 20.19 -15.86 -19.94
CA GLN A 165 19.83 -14.47 -19.71
C GLN A 165 20.47 -13.95 -18.42
N LEU A 166 20.94 -12.70 -18.46
CA LEU A 166 21.30 -11.94 -17.27
C LEU A 166 20.01 -11.37 -16.65
N ILE A 167 19.79 -11.64 -15.37
CA ILE A 167 18.68 -11.15 -14.57
C ILE A 167 19.26 -10.25 -13.50
N GLU A 168 19.08 -8.95 -13.68
CA GLU A 168 19.53 -7.92 -12.74
C GLU A 168 18.41 -7.62 -11.73
N PRO A 169 18.73 -7.22 -10.49
CA PRO A 169 17.74 -6.74 -9.52
C PRO A 169 17.31 -5.29 -9.81
N ILE A 170 17.13 -4.96 -11.09
CA ILE A 170 16.88 -3.60 -11.57
C ILE A 170 15.51 -3.54 -12.24
N SER A 171 14.64 -2.67 -11.74
CA SER A 171 13.43 -2.26 -12.43
C SER A 171 13.69 -0.98 -13.21
N ARG A 172 13.20 -0.90 -14.46
CA ARG A 172 13.33 0.27 -15.33
C ARG A 172 11.95 0.71 -15.80
N PHE A 173 11.76 2.02 -15.92
CA PHE A 173 10.49 2.62 -16.30
C PHE A 173 10.71 3.69 -17.36
N GLU A 174 9.81 3.71 -18.34
CA GLU A 174 9.77 4.73 -19.38
C GLU A 174 8.40 5.39 -19.40
N TYR A 175 8.39 6.69 -19.69
CA TYR A 175 7.20 7.52 -19.67
C TYR A 175 7.03 8.27 -20.99
N ASP A 176 5.79 8.53 -21.38
CA ASP A 176 5.50 9.47 -22.45
C ASP A 176 5.62 10.93 -21.98
N THR A 177 5.33 11.87 -22.89
CA THR A 177 5.41 13.31 -22.60
C THR A 177 4.33 13.82 -21.64
N LEU A 178 3.33 12.99 -21.32
CA LEU A 178 2.29 13.26 -20.32
C LEU A 178 2.59 12.57 -18.99
N TYR A 179 3.77 11.95 -18.87
CA TYR A 179 4.21 11.18 -17.70
C TYR A 179 3.38 9.93 -17.43
N GLN A 180 2.77 9.37 -18.48
CA GLN A 180 2.13 8.06 -18.41
C GLN A 180 3.19 6.98 -18.60
N LEU A 181 3.16 5.94 -17.76
CA LEU A 181 4.09 4.82 -17.85
C LEU A 181 3.82 4.03 -19.13
N ILE A 182 4.78 3.97 -20.07
CA ILE A 182 4.64 3.27 -21.35
C ILE A 182 5.42 1.95 -21.41
N GLU A 183 6.46 1.82 -20.59
CA GLU A 183 7.22 0.58 -20.44
C GLU A 183 7.68 0.40 -18.99
N ALA A 184 7.57 -0.83 -18.47
CA ALA A 184 8.20 -1.24 -17.23
C ALA A 184 8.89 -2.58 -17.42
N SER A 185 10.15 -2.70 -17.01
CA SER A 185 10.88 -3.97 -17.00
C SER A 185 11.42 -4.29 -15.63
N GLY A 186 11.69 -5.56 -15.37
CA GLY A 186 12.24 -6.04 -14.11
C GLY A 186 12.31 -7.55 -14.08
N ARG A 187 12.23 -8.10 -12.87
CA ARG A 187 12.23 -9.54 -12.62
C ARG A 187 10.91 -10.01 -12.03
N GLU A 188 10.51 -11.20 -12.41
CA GLU A 188 9.34 -11.89 -11.88
C GLU A 188 9.70 -13.32 -11.50
N VAL A 189 8.78 -13.99 -10.82
CA VAL A 189 8.91 -15.41 -10.52
C VAL A 189 8.31 -16.21 -11.68
N ARG A 190 9.10 -17.13 -12.24
CA ARG A 190 8.73 -17.92 -13.42
C ARG A 190 7.47 -18.75 -13.18
N ASN A 191 7.35 -19.37 -12.02
CA ASN A 191 6.25 -20.28 -11.68
C ASN A 191 5.28 -19.64 -10.70
N GLY A 192 3.98 -19.88 -10.88
CA GLY A 192 2.96 -19.44 -9.94
C GLY A 192 2.62 -17.95 -10.00
N ALA A 193 3.13 -17.20 -10.99
CA ALA A 193 2.61 -15.87 -11.29
C ALA A 193 1.11 -15.98 -11.62
N SER A 194 0.27 -15.31 -10.81
CA SER A 194 -1.15 -15.18 -11.11
C SER A 194 -1.36 -13.85 -11.81
N HIS A 195 -1.78 -13.90 -13.07
CA HIS A 195 -2.19 -12.72 -13.83
C HIS A 195 -3.72 -12.48 -13.75
N GLY A 196 -4.43 -13.31 -12.98
CA GLY A 196 -5.84 -13.16 -12.65
C GLY A 196 -6.06 -12.57 -11.25
N PRO A 197 -7.31 -12.44 -10.79
CA PRO A 197 -7.63 -11.83 -9.50
C PRO A 197 -7.17 -12.65 -8.28
N ALA A 198 -6.81 -13.91 -8.47
CA ALA A 198 -6.34 -14.78 -7.39
C ALA A 198 -4.90 -14.44 -6.99
N LEU A 199 -4.59 -14.56 -5.70
CA LEU A 199 -3.20 -14.46 -5.23
C LEU A 199 -2.38 -15.65 -5.74
N PRO A 200 -1.11 -15.44 -6.12
CA PRO A 200 -0.18 -16.54 -6.34
C PRO A 200 -0.01 -17.33 -5.05
N GLY A 201 0.28 -18.63 -5.15
CA GLY A 201 0.63 -19.44 -3.98
C GLY A 201 1.87 -18.89 -3.27
N LEU A 202 1.94 -19.07 -1.94
CA LEU A 202 3.12 -18.67 -1.17
C LEU A 202 4.35 -19.42 -1.67
N GLN A 203 5.43 -18.68 -1.90
CA GLN A 203 6.71 -19.22 -2.32
C GLN A 203 7.75 -19.02 -1.23
N SER A 204 8.54 -20.06 -0.97
CA SER A 204 9.64 -20.00 0.01
C SER A 204 10.75 -19.09 -0.50
N LEU A 205 11.27 -18.24 0.39
CA LEU A 205 12.48 -17.44 0.16
C LEU A 205 13.55 -17.80 1.20
N PRO A 206 14.83 -17.98 0.80
CA PRO A 206 15.31 -17.94 -0.59
C PRO A 206 14.74 -19.10 -1.41
N THR A 207 14.60 -18.90 -2.72
CA THR A 207 14.15 -19.97 -3.61
C THR A 207 15.21 -21.08 -3.61
N ASP A 208 14.78 -22.35 -3.46
CA ASP A 208 15.71 -23.51 -3.50
C ASP A 208 16.46 -23.58 -4.84
N ASP A 209 15.84 -23.08 -5.90
CA ASP A 209 16.43 -22.88 -7.22
C ASP A 209 16.62 -21.38 -7.50
N PRO A 210 17.88 -20.90 -7.65
CA PRO A 210 18.18 -19.51 -8.00
C PRO A 210 17.56 -19.06 -9.34
N CYS A 211 17.21 -20.00 -10.22
CA CYS A 211 16.61 -19.75 -11.54
C CYS A 211 15.08 -19.82 -11.56
N GLN A 212 14.44 -19.66 -10.40
CA GLN A 212 13.00 -19.42 -10.31
C GLN A 212 12.58 -18.00 -10.72
N VAL A 213 13.52 -17.11 -11.04
CA VAL A 213 13.21 -15.77 -11.54
C VAL A 213 13.51 -15.65 -13.03
N SER A 214 12.79 -14.77 -13.71
CA SER A 214 13.01 -14.39 -15.11
C SER A 214 12.85 -12.88 -15.28
N ASN A 215 13.41 -12.35 -16.37
CA ASN A 215 13.11 -10.97 -16.76
C ASN A 215 11.68 -10.87 -17.30
N TYR A 216 11.04 -9.72 -17.10
CA TYR A 216 9.83 -9.34 -17.80
C TYR A 216 9.93 -7.92 -18.37
N THR A 217 9.09 -7.64 -19.37
CA THR A 217 8.80 -6.30 -19.88
C THR A 217 7.30 -6.14 -20.08
N GLN A 218 6.73 -5.06 -19.55
CA GLN A 218 5.36 -4.66 -19.73
C GLN A 218 5.31 -3.38 -20.56
N ARG A 219 4.42 -3.36 -21.55
CA ARG A 219 4.17 -2.21 -22.43
C ARG A 219 2.73 -1.76 -22.29
N TYR A 220 2.53 -0.46 -22.20
CA TYR A 220 1.23 0.16 -21.96
C TYR A 220 0.89 1.10 -23.10
N SER A 221 -0.39 1.15 -23.47
CA SER A 221 -0.91 2.14 -24.42
C SER A 221 -2.19 2.77 -23.89
N TYR A 222 -2.36 4.03 -24.20
CA TYR A 222 -3.44 4.87 -23.69
C TYR A 222 -4.16 5.54 -24.85
N ASP A 223 -5.43 5.89 -24.66
CA ASP A 223 -6.11 6.83 -25.53
C ASP A 223 -5.70 8.29 -25.21
N ALA A 224 -6.27 9.25 -25.95
CA ALA A 224 -5.97 10.66 -25.76
C ALA A 224 -6.53 11.24 -24.43
N ALA A 225 -7.43 10.54 -23.75
CA ALA A 225 -8.00 10.93 -22.47
C ALA A 225 -7.28 10.28 -21.27
N GLY A 226 -6.31 9.39 -21.53
CA GLY A 226 -5.53 8.69 -20.52
C GLY A 226 -6.13 7.36 -20.06
N ASN A 227 -7.13 6.82 -20.77
CA ASN A 227 -7.64 5.48 -20.48
C ASN A 227 -6.66 4.44 -21.00
N LEU A 228 -6.31 3.45 -20.17
CA LEU A 228 -5.47 2.32 -20.59
C LEU A 228 -6.23 1.49 -21.64
N LEU A 229 -5.65 1.33 -22.83
CA LEU A 229 -6.20 0.52 -23.93
C LEU A 229 -5.63 -0.89 -23.95
N GLN A 230 -4.33 -1.02 -23.66
CA GLN A 230 -3.65 -2.31 -23.67
C GLN A 230 -2.50 -2.31 -22.69
N MET A 231 -2.34 -3.44 -22.00
CA MET A 231 -1.10 -3.83 -21.35
C MET A 231 -0.63 -5.16 -21.93
N ARG A 232 0.58 -5.18 -22.49
CA ARG A 232 1.24 -6.38 -22.99
C ARG A 232 2.39 -6.74 -22.08
N HIS A 233 2.38 -7.96 -21.56
CA HIS A 233 3.43 -8.51 -20.73
C HIS A 233 4.21 -9.58 -21.51
N GLU A 234 5.52 -9.45 -21.51
CA GLU A 234 6.48 -10.38 -22.10
C GLU A 234 7.42 -10.85 -21.00
N GLY A 235 7.45 -12.15 -20.71
CA GLY A 235 8.14 -12.67 -19.52
C GLY A 235 8.23 -14.19 -19.52
N ALA A 236 8.10 -14.81 -18.35
CA ALA A 236 7.93 -16.25 -18.24
C ALA A 236 6.62 -16.74 -18.86
N HIS A 237 5.56 -15.93 -18.73
CA HIS A 237 4.24 -16.22 -19.29
C HIS A 237 3.68 -14.97 -19.98
N ASP A 238 3.83 -14.93 -21.30
CA ASP A 238 3.33 -13.82 -22.09
C ASP A 238 1.80 -13.72 -22.04
N PHE A 239 1.27 -12.52 -21.86
CA PHE A 239 -0.15 -12.25 -21.99
C PHE A 239 -0.40 -10.80 -22.42
N THR A 240 -1.59 -10.55 -22.96
CA THR A 240 -2.03 -9.21 -23.30
C THR A 240 -3.41 -8.98 -22.71
N ARG A 241 -3.57 -7.86 -22.01
CA ARG A 241 -4.86 -7.38 -21.52
C ARG A 241 -5.28 -6.20 -22.38
N ASN A 242 -6.34 -6.39 -23.16
CA ASN A 242 -6.99 -5.30 -23.87
C ASN A 242 -8.14 -4.74 -23.02
N MET A 243 -8.42 -3.46 -23.22
CA MET A 243 -9.51 -2.74 -22.58
C MET A 243 -10.37 -2.10 -23.67
N HIS A 244 -11.69 -2.24 -23.55
CA HIS A 244 -12.65 -1.43 -24.31
C HIS A 244 -12.98 -0.20 -23.50
N VAL A 245 -12.98 0.97 -24.15
CA VAL A 245 -13.37 2.25 -23.55
C VAL A 245 -14.65 2.71 -24.24
N ASP A 246 -15.64 3.10 -23.44
CA ASP A 246 -16.90 3.66 -23.91
C ASP A 246 -16.63 4.95 -24.72
N PRO A 247 -17.09 5.08 -25.98
CA PRO A 247 -16.82 6.25 -26.80
C PRO A 247 -17.35 7.57 -26.22
N ASP A 248 -18.37 7.52 -25.35
CA ASP A 248 -19.03 8.71 -24.79
C ASP A 248 -18.68 8.94 -23.30
N SER A 249 -17.77 8.14 -22.71
CA SER A 249 -17.34 8.29 -21.31
C SER A 249 -15.93 7.73 -21.05
N ASN A 250 -15.49 7.66 -19.78
CA ASN A 250 -14.23 6.99 -19.39
C ASN A 250 -14.50 5.61 -18.77
N ARG A 251 -15.67 5.02 -19.01
CA ARG A 251 -15.98 3.66 -18.57
C ARG A 251 -15.14 2.69 -19.39
N SER A 252 -14.41 1.81 -18.72
CA SER A 252 -13.54 0.82 -19.37
C SER A 252 -13.77 -0.58 -18.83
N MET A 253 -13.76 -1.57 -19.72
CA MET A 253 -13.92 -2.99 -19.38
C MET A 253 -12.83 -3.84 -20.01
N PRO A 254 -12.37 -4.92 -19.36
CA PRO A 254 -11.48 -5.88 -20.01
C PRO A 254 -12.15 -6.54 -21.21
N ASP A 255 -11.33 -6.90 -22.20
CA ASP A 255 -11.75 -7.66 -23.38
C ASP A 255 -11.87 -9.16 -23.04
N ASP A 256 -13.09 -9.61 -22.75
CA ASP A 256 -13.40 -11.00 -22.34
C ASP A 256 -13.97 -11.85 -23.50
N ASP A 257 -13.44 -11.68 -24.72
CA ASP A 257 -13.85 -12.39 -25.96
C ASP A 257 -15.34 -12.21 -26.36
N GLY A 258 -15.94 -11.07 -26.02
CA GLY A 258 -17.31 -10.71 -26.39
C GLY A 258 -17.52 -9.19 -26.50
N ASP A 259 -18.59 -8.76 -27.17
CA ASP A 259 -18.94 -7.35 -27.25
C ASP A 259 -19.23 -6.79 -25.84
N VAL A 260 -18.56 -5.69 -25.49
CA VAL A 260 -18.78 -5.00 -24.22
C VAL A 260 -20.03 -4.14 -24.33
N ASP A 261 -21.02 -4.43 -23.50
CA ASP A 261 -22.19 -3.57 -23.31
C ASP A 261 -22.00 -2.68 -22.07
N PHE A 262 -21.54 -1.45 -22.29
CA PHE A 262 -21.35 -0.46 -21.22
C PHE A 262 -22.66 -0.05 -20.53
N ALA A 263 -23.81 -0.19 -21.21
CA ALA A 263 -25.10 0.20 -20.64
C ALA A 263 -25.59 -0.77 -19.56
N THR A 264 -25.18 -2.04 -19.62
CA THR A 264 -25.52 -3.05 -18.62
C THR A 264 -24.35 -3.43 -17.71
N SER A 265 -23.13 -3.03 -18.05
CA SER A 265 -21.95 -3.23 -17.20
C SER A 265 -21.90 -2.26 -16.03
N PHE A 266 -22.55 -1.10 -16.13
CA PHE A 266 -22.53 -0.06 -15.11
C PHE A 266 -23.95 0.39 -14.74
N ASP A 267 -24.15 0.82 -13.50
CA ASP A 267 -25.37 1.51 -13.12
C ASP A 267 -25.41 2.96 -13.66
N ALA A 268 -26.51 3.67 -13.35
CA ALA A 268 -26.69 5.06 -13.76
C ALA A 268 -25.66 6.04 -13.16
N ASN A 269 -25.04 5.67 -12.03
CA ASN A 269 -24.01 6.46 -11.36
C ASN A 269 -22.58 6.12 -11.85
N GLY A 270 -22.43 5.09 -12.68
CA GLY A 270 -21.12 4.64 -13.18
C GLY A 270 -20.43 3.61 -12.30
N ASN A 271 -21.17 2.96 -11.39
CA ASN A 271 -20.63 1.85 -10.62
C ASN A 271 -20.69 0.55 -11.42
N LEU A 272 -19.59 -0.23 -11.38
CA LEU A 272 -19.48 -1.50 -12.10
C LEU A 272 -20.43 -2.54 -11.50
N LEU A 273 -21.22 -3.25 -12.30
CA LEU A 273 -22.22 -4.22 -11.83
C LEU A 273 -21.70 -5.67 -11.76
N GLN A 274 -20.57 -5.96 -12.41
CA GLN A 274 -19.88 -7.25 -12.32
C GLN A 274 -18.38 -7.05 -12.25
N LEU A 275 -17.72 -7.58 -11.21
CA LEU A 275 -16.26 -7.44 -11.05
C LEU A 275 -15.52 -8.23 -12.13
N VAL A 276 -15.94 -9.46 -12.31
CA VAL A 276 -15.58 -10.39 -13.38
C VAL A 276 -16.85 -11.16 -13.75
N ARG A 277 -16.84 -11.83 -14.90
CA ARG A 277 -17.98 -12.64 -15.36
C ARG A 277 -18.45 -13.60 -14.25
N GLY A 278 -19.72 -13.45 -13.86
CA GLY A 278 -20.36 -14.29 -12.83
C GLY A 278 -20.21 -13.81 -11.39
N GLN A 279 -19.52 -12.69 -11.14
CA GLN A 279 -19.39 -12.08 -9.82
C GLN A 279 -20.08 -10.71 -9.79
N THR A 280 -21.38 -10.72 -9.45
CA THR A 280 -22.20 -9.50 -9.35
C THR A 280 -21.78 -8.62 -8.18
N MET A 281 -21.80 -7.31 -8.40
CA MET A 281 -21.63 -6.28 -7.39
C MET A 281 -22.93 -5.51 -7.18
N SER A 282 -23.21 -5.14 -5.93
CA SER A 282 -24.33 -4.30 -5.55
C SER A 282 -23.81 -3.07 -4.83
N TRP A 283 -24.41 -1.93 -5.12
CA TRP A 283 -24.03 -0.64 -4.56
C TRP A 283 -25.18 -0.10 -3.74
N ASP A 284 -24.87 0.56 -2.63
CA ASP A 284 -25.84 1.39 -1.93
C ASP A 284 -26.19 2.63 -2.76
N VAL A 285 -27.27 3.30 -2.38
CA VAL A 285 -27.79 4.50 -3.04
C VAL A 285 -27.52 5.72 -2.18
#